data_AF-A0A2E0WYF0-F1
#
_entry.id   AF-A0A2E0WYF0-F1
#
_cell.length_a   1.000
_cell.length_b   1.000
_cell.length_c   1.000
_cell.angle_alpha   90.00
_cell.angle_beta   90.00
_cell.angle_gamma   90.00
#
_symmetry.space_group_name_H-M   'P 1'
#
loop_
_entity.id
_entity.type
_entity.pdbx_description
1 polymer ?
#
loop_
_entity_poly.entity_id
_entity_poly.type
_entity_poly.pdbx_seq_one_letter_code
_entity_poly.pdbx_strand_id
1 'polypeptide(L)'
;MAKKKAAKKKVPTKKPAKKSARGPSLNAMYNEVSRRADTAGLKISAAETRRVLATFFDLLEDCDPREAFAIVGAGLAEAGKRRR
;
A
#
# COMPACT_ATOMS: atom_id res chain seq x y z
N MET A 1 5.81 56.96 -16.29
CA MET A 1 6.90 55.98 -16.08
C MET A 1 6.58 55.16 -14.84
N ALA A 2 6.18 53.87 -14.97
CA ALA A 2 6.37 52.80 -13.97
C ALA A 2 5.49 51.57 -14.33
N LYS A 3 5.97 50.73 -15.27
CA LYS A 3 5.41 49.39 -15.51
C LYS A 3 5.95 48.45 -14.43
N LYS A 4 5.15 48.11 -13.41
CA LYS A 4 5.51 47.09 -12.41
C LYS A 4 5.18 45.70 -12.98
N LYS A 5 6.21 44.99 -13.42
CA LYS A 5 6.15 43.60 -13.90
C LYS A 5 5.58 42.68 -12.80
N ALA A 6 4.44 42.05 -13.06
CA ALA A 6 3.94 40.95 -12.24
C ALA A 6 4.79 39.69 -12.49
N ALA A 7 5.48 39.22 -11.45
CA ALA A 7 6.29 38.02 -11.47
C ALA A 7 5.41 36.77 -11.57
N LYS A 8 5.65 35.93 -12.57
CA LYS A 8 5.02 34.62 -12.75
C LYS A 8 5.30 33.74 -11.52
N LYS A 9 4.26 33.39 -10.76
CA LYS A 9 4.29 32.30 -9.76
C LYS A 9 4.61 30.99 -10.50
N LYS A 10 5.82 30.45 -10.27
CA LYS A 10 6.19 29.10 -10.69
C LYS A 10 5.34 28.10 -9.90
N VAL A 11 4.42 27.42 -10.58
CA VAL A 11 3.75 26.22 -10.09
C VAL A 11 4.81 25.16 -9.83
N PRO A 12 4.89 24.54 -8.64
CA PRO A 12 5.82 23.44 -8.42
C PRO A 12 5.28 22.23 -9.18
N THR A 13 5.86 21.94 -10.34
CA THR A 13 5.62 20.71 -11.08
C THR A 13 6.10 19.55 -10.20
N LYS A 14 5.16 18.73 -9.72
CA LYS A 14 5.45 17.45 -9.07
C LYS A 14 6.32 16.64 -10.03
N LYS A 15 7.60 16.50 -9.69
CA LYS A 15 8.56 15.64 -10.37
C LYS A 15 7.96 14.23 -10.42
N PRO A 16 7.84 13.58 -11.60
CA PRO A 16 7.37 12.21 -11.65
C PRO A 16 8.34 11.35 -10.83
N ALA A 17 7.80 10.65 -9.83
CA ALA A 17 8.58 9.78 -8.98
C ALA A 17 9.31 8.76 -9.86
N LYS A 18 10.64 8.82 -9.82
CA LYS A 18 11.54 7.81 -10.40
C LYS A 18 11.04 6.45 -9.91
N LYS A 19 10.58 5.57 -10.81
CA LYS A 19 10.24 4.17 -10.50
C LYS A 19 11.46 3.54 -9.84
N SER A 20 11.49 3.51 -8.52
CA SER A 20 12.48 2.74 -7.77
C SER A 20 12.19 1.27 -8.06
N ALA A 21 13.21 0.51 -8.45
CA ALA A 21 13.20 -0.94 -8.60
C ALA A 21 13.02 -1.69 -7.25
N ARG A 22 12.30 -1.08 -6.31
CA ARG A 22 11.87 -1.64 -5.04
C ARG A 22 10.43 -2.06 -5.25
N GLY A 23 10.06 -3.25 -4.77
CA GLY A 23 8.65 -3.68 -4.75
C GLY A 23 7.73 -2.61 -4.16
N PRO A 24 6.40 -2.74 -4.32
CA PRO A 24 5.47 -1.74 -3.82
C PRO A 24 5.73 -1.47 -2.34
N SER A 25 5.71 -0.21 -1.92
CA SER A 25 5.84 0.10 -0.50
C SER A 25 4.70 -0.55 0.29
N LEU A 26 4.92 -0.78 1.58
CA LEU A 26 3.92 -1.39 2.47
C LEU A 26 2.58 -0.63 2.41
N ASN A 27 2.61 0.71 2.39
CA ASN A 27 1.42 1.53 2.19
C ASN A 27 0.79 1.37 0.79
N ALA A 28 1.60 1.22 -0.26
CA ALA A 28 1.06 0.93 -1.60
C ALA A 28 0.37 -0.44 -1.65
N MET A 29 0.90 -1.44 -0.94
CA MET A 29 0.29 -2.75 -0.81
C MET A 29 -1.04 -2.67 -0.06
N TYR A 30 -1.12 -1.90 1.03
CA TYR A 30 -2.35 -1.70 1.79
C TYR A 30 -3.47 -1.07 0.95
N ASN A 31 -3.12 -0.09 0.12
CA ASN A 31 -4.08 0.53 -0.79
C ASN A 31 -4.55 -0.45 -1.86
N GLU A 32 -3.66 -1.30 -2.38
CA GLU A 32 -4.00 -2.33 -3.36
C GLU A 32 -4.90 -3.42 -2.75
N VAL A 33 -4.63 -3.85 -1.51
CA VAL A 33 -5.51 -4.77 -0.78
C VAL A 33 -6.90 -4.16 -0.61
N SER A 34 -6.99 -2.89 -0.19
CA SER A 34 -8.29 -2.22 -0.02
C SER A 34 -9.08 -2.19 -1.33
N ARG A 35 -8.41 -1.94 -2.47
CA ARG A 35 -9.04 -1.96 -3.78
C ARG A 35 -9.54 -3.35 -4.20
N ARG A 36 -8.81 -4.40 -3.85
CA ARG A 36 -9.16 -5.79 -4.20
C ARG A 36 -10.19 -6.39 -3.25
N ALA A 37 -10.20 -5.95 -2.00
CA ALA A 37 -11.13 -6.39 -0.96
C ALA A 37 -12.49 -5.67 -1.04
N ASP A 38 -12.55 -4.51 -1.70
CA ASP A 38 -13.78 -3.81 -2.06
C ASP A 38 -14.51 -4.57 -3.19
N THR A 39 -15.02 -5.75 -2.86
CA THR A 39 -15.84 -6.58 -3.74
C THR A 39 -17.32 -6.37 -3.43
N ALA A 40 -18.14 -6.37 -4.49
CA ALA A 40 -19.58 -6.12 -4.50
C ALA A 40 -20.31 -6.57 -3.21
N GLY A 41 -20.56 -5.62 -2.31
CA GLY A 41 -21.37 -5.81 -1.09
C GLY A 41 -20.64 -5.56 0.23
N LEU A 42 -19.30 -5.61 0.26
CA LEU A 42 -18.50 -5.36 1.46
C LEU A 42 -17.83 -3.99 1.35
N LYS A 43 -18.43 -2.96 1.97
CA LYS A 43 -17.83 -1.62 2.08
C LYS A 43 -16.67 -1.64 3.09
N ILE A 44 -15.55 -2.26 2.74
CA ILE A 44 -14.33 -2.19 3.55
C ILE A 44 -13.60 -0.91 3.19
N SER A 45 -13.51 0.02 4.14
CA SER A 45 -12.74 1.24 3.95
C SER A 45 -11.23 0.96 3.93
N ALA A 46 -10.46 1.84 3.30
CA ALA A 46 -9.00 1.78 3.32
C ALA A 46 -8.44 1.86 4.75
N ALA A 47 -9.13 2.55 5.66
CA ALA A 47 -8.73 2.66 7.07
C ALA A 47 -8.90 1.31 7.79
N GLU A 48 -10.00 0.62 7.57
CA GLU A 48 -10.25 -0.72 8.14
C GLU A 48 -9.27 -1.74 7.58
N THR A 49 -9.01 -1.72 6.26
CA THR A 49 -8.02 -2.59 5.64
C THR A 49 -6.65 -2.43 6.29
N ARG A 50 -6.21 -1.18 6.53
CA ARG A 50 -4.92 -0.91 7.18
C ARG A 50 -4.88 -1.43 8.62
N ARG A 51 -5.98 -1.29 9.37
CA ARG A 51 -6.07 -1.83 10.74
C ARG A 51 -5.98 -3.35 10.76
N VAL A 52 -6.70 -4.02 9.87
CA VAL A 52 -6.65 -5.49 9.75
C VAL A 52 -5.25 -5.97 9.40
N LEU A 53 -4.60 -5.32 8.43
CA LEU A 53 -3.23 -5.68 8.04
C LEU A 53 -2.21 -5.38 9.14
N ALA A 54 -2.36 -4.27 9.87
CA ALA A 54 -1.51 -3.98 11.02
C ALA A 54 -1.66 -5.06 12.10
N THR A 55 -2.89 -5.39 12.48
CA THR A 55 -3.18 -6.45 13.47
C THR A 55 -2.62 -7.80 13.02
N PHE A 56 -2.68 -8.11 11.71
CA PHE A 56 -2.07 -9.33 11.17
C PHE A 56 -0.55 -9.36 11.35
N PHE A 57 0.14 -8.23 11.16
CA PHE A 57 1.58 -8.15 11.39
C PHE A 57 1.94 -8.15 12.88
N ASP A 58 1.11 -7.54 13.74
CA ASP A 58 1.29 -7.60 15.20
C ASP A 58 1.24 -9.07 15.67
N LEU A 59 0.28 -9.86 15.16
CA LEU A 59 0.22 -11.30 15.46
C LEU A 59 1.41 -12.10 14.91
N LEU A 60 2.00 -11.66 13.80
CA LEU A 60 3.23 -12.28 13.27
C LEU A 60 4.47 -11.90 14.08
N GLU A 61 4.47 -10.71 14.69
CA GLU A 61 5.55 -10.24 15.58
C GLU A 61 5.60 -11.05 16.88
N ASP A 62 4.44 -11.51 17.36
CA ASP A 62 4.33 -12.40 18.53
C ASP A 62 4.85 -13.83 18.27
N CYS A 63 5.08 -14.22 17.00
CA CYS A 63 5.61 -15.53 16.63
C CYS A 63 7.14 -15.55 16.56
N ASP A 64 7.74 -16.74 16.65
CA ASP A 64 9.15 -16.91 16.26
C ASP A 64 9.32 -16.49 14.78
N PRO A 65 10.41 -15.79 14.40
CA PRO A 65 10.61 -15.35 13.03
C PRO A 65 10.47 -16.45 11.98
N ARG A 66 10.91 -17.69 12.27
CA ARG A 66 10.80 -18.82 11.34
C ARG A 66 9.35 -19.22 11.13
N GLU A 67 8.55 -19.23 12.19
CA GLU A 67 7.13 -19.53 12.13
C GLU A 67 6.37 -18.43 11.39
N ALA A 68 6.67 -17.16 11.68
CA ALA A 68 6.09 -16.02 10.98
C ALA A 68 6.31 -16.11 9.46
N PHE A 69 7.54 -16.42 9.02
CA PHE A 69 7.82 -16.63 7.60
C PHE A 69 7.12 -17.87 7.02
N ALA A 70 6.98 -18.95 7.79
CA ALA A 70 6.24 -20.13 7.37
C ALA A 70 4.75 -19.82 7.16
N ILE A 71 4.13 -19.05 8.05
CA ILE A 71 2.73 -18.59 7.93
C ILE A 71 2.54 -17.74 6.68
N VAL A 72 3.43 -16.76 6.44
CA VAL A 72 3.40 -15.95 5.22
C VAL A 72 3.56 -16.84 3.98
N GLY A 73 4.49 -17.79 4.00
CA GLY A 73 4.70 -18.75 2.91
C GLY A 73 3.46 -19.59 2.61
N ALA A 74 2.78 -20.11 3.64
CA ALA A 74 1.53 -20.84 3.51
C ALA A 74 0.41 -19.95 2.92
N GLY A 75 0.31 -18.69 3.38
CA GLY A 75 -0.64 -17.72 2.84
C GLY A 75 -0.42 -17.43 1.35
N LEU A 76 0.85 -17.35 0.91
CA LEU A 76 1.20 -17.19 -0.50
C LEU A 76 0.85 -18.43 -1.33
N ALA A 77 1.07 -19.65 -0.81
CA ALA A 77 0.67 -20.88 -1.48
C ALA A 77 -0.85 -20.93 -1.71
N GLU A 78 -1.64 -20.55 -0.70
CA GLU A 78 -3.10 -20.49 -0.79
C GLU A 78 -3.58 -19.40 -1.75
N ALA A 79 -2.90 -18.25 -1.79
CA ALA A 79 -3.14 -17.22 -2.80
C ALA A 79 -2.83 -17.74 -4.22
N GLY A 80 -1.79 -18.55 -4.38
CA GLY A 80 -1.44 -19.22 -5.63
C GLY A 80 -2.53 -20.16 -6.15
N LYS A 81 -3.21 -20.88 -5.24
CA LYS A 81 -4.35 -21.74 -5.59
C LYS A 81 -5.55 -20.94 -6.12
N ARG A 82 -5.89 -19.81 -5.49
CA ARG A 82 -6.99 -18.94 -5.93
C ARG A 82 -6.76 -18.28 -7.29
N ARG A 83 -5.50 -18.20 -7.74
CA ARG A 83 -5.11 -17.60 -9.02
C ARG A 83 -5.12 -18.60 -10.18
N ARG A 84 -5.11 -19.91 -9.91
CA ARG A 84 -5.10 -20.99 -10.92
C ARG A 84 -6.47 -21.65 -10.99
#